data_AF-A0A4Q3UD39-F1
#
_entry.id   AF-A0A4Q3UD39-F1
#
_cell.length_a   1.000
_cell.length_b   1.000
_cell.length_c   1.000
_cell.angle_alpha   90.00
_cell.angle_beta   90.00
_cell.angle_gamma   90.00
#
_symmetry.space_group_name_H-M   'P 1'
#
loop_
_entity.id
_entity.type
_entity.pdbx_description
1 polymer ?
#
loop_
_entity_poly.entity_id
_entity_poly.type
_entity_poly.pdbx_seq_one_letter_code
_entity_poly.pdbx_strand_id
1 'polypeptide(L)' 'MSLIEVSTPPRKPKLAEMVVDTLRKRIGSGEFGPGQKLPTESQLTVHFGVSRTVVREAIAALAADGTVQPRQGAGVF' A
#
# COMPACT_ATOMS: atom_id res chain seq x y z
N MET A 1 -7.45 -12.78 35.91
CA MET A 1 -6.12 -13.17 35.38
C MET A 1 -6.22 -13.20 33.86
N SER A 2 -5.77 -12.15 33.17
CA SER A 2 -5.82 -12.09 31.70
C SER A 2 -4.56 -12.72 31.10
N LEU A 3 -4.78 -13.61 30.14
CA LEU A 3 -3.76 -14.36 29.40
C LEU A 3 -3.02 -13.43 28.43
N ILE A 4 -1.72 -13.27 28.70
CA ILE A 4 -0.59 -13.07 27.80
C ILE A 4 -0.95 -12.97 26.30
N GLU A 5 -0.94 -11.75 25.74
CA GLU A 5 -0.92 -11.56 24.29
C GLU A 5 0.46 -12.00 23.75
N VAL A 6 0.45 -13.06 22.96
CA VAL A 6 1.65 -13.58 22.29
C VAL A 6 2.04 -12.63 21.16
N SER A 7 2.97 -11.71 21.44
CA SER A 7 3.62 -10.88 20.42
C SER A 7 4.58 -11.73 19.58
N THR A 8 4.06 -12.38 18.55
CA THR A 8 4.88 -12.96 17.47
C THR A 8 5.47 -11.82 16.63
N PRO A 9 6.80 -11.74 16.38
CA PRO A 9 7.35 -10.70 15.53
C PRO A 9 6.79 -10.89 14.11
N PRO A 10 6.08 -9.88 13.55
CA PRO A 10 5.34 -10.10 12.32
C PRO A 10 6.32 -10.21 11.14
N ARG A 11 6.04 -11.15 10.24
CA ARG A 11 6.77 -11.46 9.00
C ARG A 11 6.78 -10.27 8.00
N LYS A 12 7.43 -9.15 8.32
CA LYS A 12 7.45 -7.90 7.51
C LYS A 12 6.08 -7.33 6.98
N PRO A 13 4.87 -7.59 7.52
CA PRO A 13 3.65 -6.96 7.01
C PRO A 13 3.54 -5.47 7.40
N LYS A 14 4.21 -5.05 8.48
CA LYS A 14 4.13 -3.68 9.01
C LYS A 14 4.49 -2.59 7.98
N LEU A 15 5.46 -2.86 7.10
CA LEU A 15 5.87 -1.87 6.10
C LEU A 15 4.85 -1.76 4.98
N ALA A 16 4.30 -2.89 4.52
CA ALA A 16 3.27 -2.88 3.49
C ALA A 16 1.99 -2.22 4.02
N GLU A 17 1.57 -2.59 5.24
CA GLU A 17 0.43 -1.97 5.95
C GLU A 17 0.59 -0.45 6.08
N MET A 18 1.78 0.02 6.49
CA MET A 18 2.06 1.47 6.58
C MET A 18 1.91 2.17 5.22
N VAL A 19 2.39 1.54 4.14
CA VAL A 19 2.26 2.08 2.77
C VAL A 19 0.80 2.09 2.34
N VAL A 20 0.04 1.02 2.61
CA VAL A 20 -1.41 0.93 2.35
C VAL A 20 -2.15 2.07 3.05
N ASP A 21 -1.96 2.22 4.36
CA ASP A 21 -2.64 3.24 5.15
C ASP A 21 -2.32 4.65 4.66
N THR A 22 -1.06 4.90 4.31
CA THR A 22 -0.64 6.20 3.81
C THR A 22 -1.24 6.48 2.44
N LEU A 23 -1.20 5.54 1.51
CA LEU A 23 -1.80 5.69 0.19
C LEU A 23 -3.32 5.85 0.27
N ARG A 24 -4.00 5.04 1.10
CA ARG A 24 -5.44 5.14 1.33
C ARG A 24 -5.83 6.53 1.84
N LYS A 25 -5.08 7.10 2.79
CA LYS A 25 -5.31 8.46 3.29
C LYS A 25 -5.15 9.52 2.19
N ARG A 26 -4.12 9.41 1.36
CA ARG A 26 -3.86 10.34 0.26
C ARG A 26 -4.90 10.26 -0.86
N ILE A 27 -5.33 9.04 -1.21
CA ILE A 27 -6.44 8.83 -2.15
C ILE A 27 -7.72 9.43 -1.56
N GLY A 28 -8.03 9.13 -0.29
CA GLY A 28 -9.20 9.66 0.40
C GLY A 28 -9.19 11.17 0.61
N SER A 29 -8.02 11.81 0.69
CA SER A 29 -7.90 13.27 0.76
C SER A 29 -8.00 13.95 -0.61
N GLY A 30 -8.12 13.19 -1.70
CA GLY A 30 -8.19 13.70 -3.06
C GLY A 30 -6.85 14.09 -3.69
N GLU A 31 -5.72 13.69 -3.08
CA GLU A 31 -4.38 13.87 -3.69
C GLU A 31 -4.27 13.06 -5.00
N PHE A 32 -4.93 11.90 -5.04
CA PHE A 32 -5.12 11.09 -6.24
C PHE A 32 -6.61 11.01 -6.51
N GLY A 33 -7.11 11.85 -7.42
CA GLY A 33 -8.52 11.85 -7.80
C GLY A 33 -8.95 10.51 -8.43
N PRO A 34 -10.26 10.22 -8.50
CA PRO A 34 -10.77 9.02 -9.13
C PRO A 34 -10.27 8.88 -10.57
N GLY A 35 -9.63 7.75 -10.89
CA GLY A 35 -9.06 7.50 -12.22
C GLY A 35 -7.76 8.24 -12.50
N GLN A 36 -7.16 8.92 -11.52
CA GLN A 36 -5.79 9.38 -11.63
C GLN A 36 -4.81 8.25 -11.40
N LYS A 37 -3.73 8.27 -12.16
CA LYS A 37 -2.68 7.28 -12.05
C LYS A 37 -1.88 7.49 -10.76
N LEU A 38 -1.79 6.44 -9.96
CA LEU A 38 -0.87 6.37 -8.82
C LEU A 38 0.60 6.46 -9.29
N PRO A 39 1.50 6.96 -8.43
CA PRO A 39 2.93 6.90 -8.68
C PRO A 39 3.37 5.46 -8.99
N THR A 40 4.34 5.31 -9.88
CA THR A 40 4.87 3.99 -10.26
C THR A 40 5.51 3.27 -9.07
N GLU A 41 5.64 1.94 -9.13
CA GLU A 41 6.30 1.16 -8.07
C GLU A 41 7.68 1.74 -7.71
N SER A 42 8.47 2.13 -8.71
CA SER A 42 9.78 2.76 -8.50
C SER A 42 9.69 4.08 -7.76
N GLN A 43 8.74 4.95 -8.10
CA GLN A 43 8.53 6.20 -7.38
C GLN A 43 8.11 5.94 -5.93
N LEU A 44 7.19 5.01 -5.71
CA LEU A 44 6.75 4.62 -4.36
C LEU A 44 7.91 4.05 -3.54
N THR A 45 8.78 3.22 -4.12
CA THR A 45 9.96 2.71 -3.40
C THR A 45 10.89 3.84 -2.94
N VAL A 46 11.09 4.87 -3.77
CA VAL A 46 11.91 6.03 -3.41
C VAL A 46 11.20 6.90 -2.37
N HIS A 47 9.91 7.17 -2.53
CA HIS A 47 9.13 8.00 -1.60
C HIS A 47 9.02 7.39 -0.20
N PHE A 48 8.81 6.08 -0.11
CA PHE A 48 8.62 5.38 1.17
C PHE A 48 9.91 4.77 1.72
N GLY A 49 11.00 4.72 0.94
CA GLY A 49 12.26 4.10 1.36
C GLY A 49 12.14 2.58 1.59
N VAL A 50 11.22 1.92 0.87
CA VAL A 50 10.93 0.48 1.03
C VAL A 50 11.27 -0.30 -0.24
N SER A 51 11.33 -1.63 -0.13
CA SER A 51 11.59 -2.50 -1.29
C SER A 51 10.40 -2.57 -2.25
N ARG A 52 10.66 -2.94 -3.51
CA ARG A 52 9.61 -3.16 -4.52
C ARG A 52 8.57 -4.19 -4.09
N THR A 53 8.99 -5.24 -3.37
CA THR A 53 8.08 -6.27 -2.84
C THR A 53 7.05 -5.66 -1.88
N VAL A 54 7.49 -4.79 -0.96
CA VAL A 54 6.58 -4.10 -0.02
C VAL A 54 5.59 -3.22 -0.76
N VAL A 55 6.05 -2.47 -1.78
CA VAL A 55 5.17 -1.64 -2.61
C VAL A 55 4.14 -2.49 -3.36
N ARG A 56 4.56 -3.62 -3.93
CA ARG A 56 3.65 -4.54 -4.65
C ARG A 56 2.59 -5.14 -3.73
N GLU A 57 2.97 -5.56 -2.53
CA GLU A 57 2.04 -6.04 -1.52
C GLU A 57 1.03 -4.96 -1.14
N ALA A 58 1.48 -3.72 -0.95
CA ALA A 58 0.60 -2.60 -0.64
C ALA A 58 -0.38 -2.27 -1.77
N ILE A 59 0.11 -2.23 -3.02
CA ILE A 59 -0.75 -2.04 -4.19
C ILE A 59 -1.76 -3.19 -4.32
N ALA A 60 -1.34 -4.44 -4.10
CA ALA A 60 -2.22 -5.59 -4.16
C ALA A 60 -3.31 -5.54 -3.08
N ALA A 61 -2.98 -5.12 -1.85
CA ALA A 61 -3.95 -4.93 -0.79
C ALA A 61 -4.96 -3.83 -1.13
N LEU A 62 -4.50 -2.67 -1.62
CA LEU A 62 -5.40 -1.59 -2.07
C LEU A 62 -6.32 -2.02 -3.21
N ALA A 63 -5.82 -2.86 -4.12
CA ALA A 63 -6.59 -3.39 -5.24
C ALA A 63 -7.64 -4.42 -4.77
N ALA A 64 -7.27 -5.28 -3.82
CA ALA A 64 -8.20 -6.22 -3.19
C ALA A 64 -9.34 -5.50 -2.46
N ASP A 65 -9.05 -4.35 -1.86
CA ASP A 65 -10.03 -3.50 -1.18
C ASP A 65 -10.82 -2.59 -2.14
N GLY A 66 -10.59 -2.70 -3.46
CA GLY A 66 -11.27 -1.89 -4.48
C GLY A 66 -10.92 -0.39 -4.44
N THR A 67 -9.89 -0.01 -3.69
CA THR A 67 -9.44 1.39 -3.60
C THR A 67 -8.72 1.82 -4.88
N VAL A 68 -8.08 0.87 -5.57
CA VAL A 68 -7.33 1.12 -6.81
C VAL A 68 -7.56 -0.01 -7.82
N GLN A 69 -7.32 0.26 -9.09
CA GLN A 69 -7.40 -0.71 -10.18
C GLN A 69 -6.09 -0.77 -10.98
N PRO A 70 -5.34 -1.88 -10.90
CA PRO A 70 -4.19 -2.09 -11.77
C PRO A 70 -4.66 -2.32 -13.22
N ARG A 71 -4.07 -1.59 -14.16
CA ARG A 71 -4.24 -1.78 -15.61
C ARG A 71 -2.90 -2.17 -16.22
N GLN A 72 -2.84 -3.34 -16.87
CA GLN A 72 -1.61 -3.80 -17.50
C GLN A 72 -1.06 -2.77 -18.50
N GLY A 73 0.24 -2.51 -18.42
CA GLY A 73 0.95 -1.54 -19.27
C GLY A 73 0.64 -0.07 -18.99
N ALA A 74 -0.47 0.25 -18.32
CA ALA A 74 -0.92 1.62 -18.07
C ALA A 74 -0.59 2.13 -16.66
N GLY A 75 -0.49 1.23 -15.67
CA GLY A 75 -0.21 1.58 -14.26
C GLY A 75 -1.39 1.27 -13.34
N VAL A 76 -1.42 1.89 -12.18
CA VAL A 76 -2.49 1.70 -11.17
C VAL A 76 -3.28 3.00 -11.07
N PHE A 77 -4.61 2.90 -11.00
CA PHE A 77 -5.56 4.02 -11.03
C PHE A 77 -6.55 3.98 -9.87
#